data_AF-Q8KSF6-F1
#
_entry.id   AF-Q8KSF6-F1
#
_cell.length_a   1.000
_cell.length_b   1.000
_cell.length_c   1.000
_cell.angle_alpha   90.00
_cell.angle_beta   90.00
_cell.angle_gamma   90.00
#
_symmetry.space_group_name_H-M   'P 1'
#
loop_
_entity.id
_entity.type
_entity.pdbx_description
1 polymer ?
#
loop_
_entity_poly.entity_id
_entity_poly.type
_entity_poly.pdbx_seq_one_letter_code
_entity_poly.pdbx_strand_id
1 'polypeptide(L)' 'VAAIKEFFGTSQLSQFIDQNNPLSGLTHKRRLSAPGPGGL' A
#
# COMPACT_ATOMS: atom_id res chain seq x y z
N VAL A 1 17.98 -5.48 -7.76
CA VAL A 1 16.85 -6.45 -7.84
C VAL A 1 16.26 -6.77 -6.47
N ALA A 2 17.07 -7.01 -5.42
CA ALA A 2 16.57 -7.33 -4.07
C ALA A 2 15.63 -6.26 -3.47
N ALA A 3 16.00 -4.97 -3.55
CA ALA A 3 15.22 -3.88 -2.96
C ALA A 3 13.79 -3.75 -3.52
N ILE A 4 13.59 -4.00 -4.82
CA ILE A 4 12.26 -3.93 -5.44
C ILE A 4 11.39 -5.09 -4.96
N LYS A 5 11.97 -6.30 -4.86
CA LYS A 5 11.26 -7.50 -4.39
C LYS A 5 10.86 -7.37 -2.92
N GLU A 6 11.73 -6.81 -2.10
CA GLU A 6 11.47 -6.56 -0.68
C GLU A 6 10.38 -5.50 -0.50
N PHE A 7 10.44 -4.40 -1.25
CA PHE A 7 9.41 -3.37 -1.20
C PHE A 7 8.01 -3.90 -1.53
N PHE A 8 7.83 -4.60 -2.65
CA PHE A 8 6.49 -5.10 -3.01
C PHE A 8 6.08 -6.36 -2.25
N GLY A 9 7.03 -7.10 -1.67
CA GLY A 9 6.78 -8.32 -0.94
C GLY A 9 6.37 -8.11 0.52
N THR A 10 6.94 -7.12 1.20
CA THR A 10 6.77 -6.95 2.67
C THR A 10 6.60 -5.51 3.14
N SER A 11 6.66 -4.50 2.26
CA SER A 11 6.48 -3.11 2.69
C SER A 11 5.09 -2.84 3.24
N GLN A 12 5.04 -2.10 4.34
CA GLN A 12 3.79 -1.61 4.96
C GLN A 12 2.94 -0.73 4.03
N LEU A 13 3.56 -0.13 3.01
CA LEU A 13 2.90 0.68 1.98
C LEU A 13 2.37 -0.18 0.81
N SER A 14 2.82 -1.44 0.69
CA SER A 14 2.37 -2.40 -0.31
C SER A 14 1.29 -3.29 0.29
N GLN A 15 0.06 -2.76 0.36
CA GLN A 15 -1.08 -3.43 0.99
C GLN A 15 -1.89 -4.23 -0.03
N PHE A 16 -2.56 -5.29 0.45
CA PHE A 16 -3.58 -5.97 -0.35
C PHE A 16 -4.74 -5.01 -0.61
N ILE A 17 -5.15 -4.90 -1.88
CA ILE A 17 -6.23 -4.02 -2.28
C ILE A 17 -7.55 -4.51 -1.68
N ASP A 18 -8.27 -3.57 -1.06
CA ASP A 18 -9.67 -3.78 -0.68
C ASP A 18 -10.55 -3.61 -1.92
N GLN A 19 -11.21 -4.70 -2.31
CA GLN A 19 -11.99 -4.81 -3.54
C GLN A 19 -13.45 -5.23 -3.29
N ASN A 20 -13.94 -5.06 -2.06
CA ASN A 20 -15.31 -5.46 -1.72
C ASN A 20 -16.39 -4.76 -2.57
N ASN A 21 -16.08 -3.55 -3.07
CA ASN A 21 -16.90 -2.85 -4.05
C ASN A 21 -16.05 -1.83 -4.86
N PRO A 22 -16.54 -1.32 -6.01
CA PRO A 22 -15.79 -0.40 -6.85
C PRO A 22 -15.35 0.89 -6.14
N LEU A 23 -16.13 1.37 -5.17
CA LEU A 23 -15.81 2.56 -4.37
C LEU A 23 -14.67 2.27 -3.37
N SER A 24 -14.64 1.08 -2.79
CA SER A 24 -13.58 0.63 -1.88
C SER A 24 -12.23 0.60 -2.61
N GLY A 25 -12.19 0.02 -3.81
CA GLY A 25 -10.98 -0.01 -4.64
C GLY A 25 -10.51 1.39 -5.06
N LEU A 26 -11.45 2.32 -5.36
CA LEU A 26 -11.11 3.71 -5.69
C LEU A 26 -10.55 4.47 -4.49
N THR A 27 -11.15 4.27 -3.31
CA THR A 27 -10.73 4.90 -2.06
C THR A 27 -9.37 4.38 -1.62
N HIS A 28 -9.15 3.07 -1.69
CA HIS A 28 -7.87 2.43 -1.34
C HIS A 28 -6.72 2.97 -2.21
N LYS A 29 -6.92 3.12 -3.52
CA LYS A 29 -5.91 3.67 -4.44
C LYS A 29 -5.61 5.15 -4.21
N ARG A 30 -6.54 5.91 -3.64
CA ARG A 30 -6.39 7.35 -3.37
C ARG A 30 -5.99 7.65 -1.92
N ARG A 31 -5.84 6.62 -1.07
CA ARG A 31 -5.53 6.78 0.35
C ARG A 31 -4.08 7.24 0.52
N LEU A 32 -3.89 8.33 1.25
CA LEU A 32 -2.59 8.80 1.71
C LEU A 32 -2.33 8.25 3.12
N SER A 33 -1.18 7.63 3.33
CA SER A 33 -0.77 7.03 4.61
C SER A 33 0.41 7.79 5.19
N ALA A 34 0.25 8.33 6.39
CA ALA A 34 1.31 8.98 7.17
C ALA A 34 2.27 8.00 7.90
N PRO A 35 1.83 6.84 8.42
CA PRO A 35 2.74 5.89 9.04
C PRO A 35 3.40 4.97 7.99
N GLY A 36 4.72 4.84 8.07
CA GLY A 36 5.55 3.97 7.23
C GLY A 36 7.05 4.09 7.60
N PRO A 37 7.95 3.29 7.01
CA PRO A 37 9.38 3.39 7.28
C PRO A 37 9.91 4.79 6.95
N GLY A 38 10.31 5.57 7.96
CA GLY A 38 10.73 6.97 7.82
C GLY A 38 9.58 8.00 7.79
N GLY A 39 8.36 7.62 8.21
CA GLY A 39 7.24 8.53 8.41
C GLY A 39 7.38 9.40 9.67
N LEU A 40 6.32 10.13 10.01
CA LEU A 40 6.26 10.96 11.23
C LEU A 40 6.50 10.15 12.51
#